data_AF-A0A9E3AJ24-F1
#
_entry.id   AF-A0A9E3AJ24-F1
#
_cell.length_a   1.000
_cell.length_b   1.000
_cell.length_c   1.000
_cell.angle_alpha   90.00
_cell.angle_beta   90.00
_cell.angle_gamma   90.00
#
_symmetry.space_group_name_H-M   'P 1'
#
loop_
_entity.id
_entity.type
_entity.pdbx_description
1 polymer ?
#
loop_
_entity_poly.entity_id
_entity_poly.type
_entity_poly.pdbx_seq_one_letter_code
_entity_poly.pdbx_strand_id
1 'polypeptide(L)' 'MRISGVTLATFLALFLQDAAARAASFDCKKAGTVFEKTVCATPKLSQADDALAQAFAEALVPLS' A
#
# COMPACT_ATOMS: atom_id res chain seq x y z
N MET A 1 -30.46 17.72 -14.92
CA MET A 1 -29.86 16.59 -14.19
C MET A 1 -29.46 17.09 -12.80
N ARG A 2 -30.29 16.88 -11.78
CA ARG A 2 -29.98 17.29 -10.40
C ARG A 2 -29.16 16.17 -9.77
N ILE A 3 -27.85 16.35 -9.68
CA ILE A 3 -26.96 15.42 -8.99
C ILE A 3 -27.33 15.50 -7.52
N SER A 4 -27.95 14.46 -6.98
CA SER A 4 -28.41 14.46 -5.59
C SER A 4 -27.18 14.48 -4.67
N GLY A 5 -27.22 15.27 -3.58
CA GLY A 5 -26.09 15.36 -2.64
C GLY A 5 -25.68 14.00 -2.06
N VAL A 6 -26.64 13.07 -2.01
CA VAL A 6 -26.42 11.67 -1.64
C VAL A 6 -25.50 10.97 -2.65
N THR A 7 -25.70 11.18 -3.96
CA THR A 7 -24.88 10.56 -5.01
C THR A 7 -23.43 11.04 -4.95
N LEU A 8 -23.20 12.32 -4.65
CA LEU A 8 -21.85 12.87 -4.48
C LEU A 8 -21.14 12.30 -3.24
N ALA A 9 -21.87 12.12 -2.13
CA ALA A 9 -21.33 11.56 -0.89
C ALA A 9 -20.91 10.09 -1.05
N THR A 10 -21.69 9.29 -1.78
CA THR A 10 -21.36 7.87 -2.02
C THR A 10 -20.11 7.72 -2.89
N PHE A 11 -19.95 8.56 -3.92
CA PHE A 11 -18.74 8.55 -4.75
C PHE A 11 -17.49 8.94 -3.97
N LEU A 12 -17.58 9.92 -3.06
CA LEU A 12 -16.44 10.36 -2.25
C LEU A 12 -15.97 9.25 -1.29
N ALA A 13 -16.89 8.48 -0.70
CA ALA A 13 -16.55 7.40 0.22
C ALA A 13 -15.76 6.24 -0.43
N LEU A 14 -15.97 5.98 -1.73
CA LEU A 14 -15.22 4.96 -2.48
C LEU A 14 -13.74 5.33 -2.71
N PHE A 15 -13.39 6.62 -2.71
CA PHE A 15 -12.01 7.06 -2.92
C PHE A 15 -11.13 7.01 -1.66
N LEU A 16 -11.71 6.86 -0.46
CA LEU A 16 -10.93 6.78 0.78
C LEU A 16 -10.36 5.37 1.07
N GLN A 17 -10.71 4.35 0.28
CA GLN A 17 -10.21 2.99 0.49
C GLN A 17 -8.79 2.74 -0.04
N ASP A 18 -8.25 3.62 -0.90
CA ASP A 18 -6.90 3.47 -1.48
C ASP A 18 -5.77 4.01 -0.58
N ALA A 19 -6.09 4.40 0.66
CA ALA A 19 -5.08 4.83 1.65
C ALA A 19 -4.19 3.67 2.15
N ALA A 20 -4.41 2.43 1.70
CA ALA A 20 -3.59 1.26 1.99
C ALA A 20 -2.34 1.14 1.09
N ALA A 21 -2.12 2.08 0.15
CA ALA A 21 -0.87 2.19 -0.61
C ALA A 21 0.25 2.86 0.21
N ARG A 22 0.37 2.54 1.50
CA ARG A 22 1.50 2.99 2.33
C ARG A 22 2.58 1.94 2.20
N ALA A 23 3.40 2.13 1.17
CA ALA A 23 4.70 1.52 0.88
C ALA A 23 5.03 0.24 1.67
N ALA A 24 4.91 -0.88 0.97
CA ALA A 24 5.71 -2.06 1.20
C ALA A 24 6.64 -2.18 -0.01
N SER A 25 7.66 -3.01 0.07
CA SER A 25 8.60 -3.31 -1.02
C SER A 25 7.97 -4.00 -2.24
N PHE A 26 6.66 -4.29 -2.17
CA PHE A 26 5.86 -4.92 -3.21
C PHE A 26 4.49 -4.25 -3.35
N ASP A 27 3.81 -4.53 -4.47
CA ASP A 27 2.47 -4.02 -4.74
C ASP A 27 1.43 -4.71 -3.84
N CYS A 28 0.95 -4.01 -2.83
CA CYS A 28 -0.07 -4.52 -1.91
C CYS A 28 -1.38 -4.93 -2.59
N LYS A 29 -1.70 -4.41 -3.79
CA LYS A 29 -2.87 -4.86 -4.57
C LYS A 29 -2.66 -6.26 -5.17
N LYS A 30 -1.42 -6.74 -5.21
CA LYS A 30 -1.01 -8.05 -5.72
C LYS A 30 -0.62 -9.05 -4.63
N ALA A 31 -0.79 -8.69 -3.34
CA ALA A 31 -0.46 -9.57 -2.22
C ALA A 31 -1.22 -10.92 -2.30
N GLY A 32 -0.48 -12.00 -2.55
CA GLY A 32 -0.98 -13.36 -2.72
C GLY A 32 -0.91 -14.19 -1.44
N THR A 33 0.04 -13.91 -0.54
CA THR A 33 0.25 -14.70 0.68
C THR A 33 -0.32 -14.05 1.94
N VAL A 34 -0.53 -14.84 2.99
CA VAL A 34 -0.95 -14.33 4.32
C VAL A 34 0.10 -13.38 4.88
N PHE A 35 1.38 -13.69 4.65
CA PHE A 35 2.50 -12.83 5.03
C PHE A 35 2.41 -11.46 4.35
N GLU A 36 2.31 -11.42 3.01
CA GLU A 36 2.22 -10.18 2.24
C GLU A 36 1.01 -9.33 2.66
N LYS A 37 -0.15 -9.96 2.84
CA LYS A 37 -1.36 -9.28 3.32
C LYS A 37 -1.18 -8.70 4.72
N THR A 38 -0.48 -9.40 5.61
CA THR A 38 -0.20 -8.94 6.97
C THR A 38 0.73 -7.74 6.98
N VAL A 39 1.78 -7.76 6.15
CA VAL A 39 2.70 -6.62 5.97
C VAL A 39 1.93 -5.40 5.45
N CYS A 40 1.11 -5.56 4.42
CA CYS A 40 0.30 -4.48 3.85
C CYS A 40 -0.75 -3.90 4.81
N ALA A 41 -1.36 -4.73 5.66
CA ALA A 41 -2.40 -4.29 6.59
C ALA A 41 -1.84 -3.62 7.86
N THR A 42 -0.54 -3.73 8.13
CA THR A 42 0.05 -3.31 9.40
C THR A 42 1.07 -2.19 9.16
N PRO A 43 0.78 -0.92 9.51
CA PRO A 43 1.65 0.22 9.17
C PRO A 43 3.10 0.09 9.66
N LYS A 44 3.30 -0.49 10.85
CA LYS A 44 4.65 -0.71 11.39
C LYS A 44 5.43 -1.77 10.61
N LEU A 45 4.74 -2.81 10.12
CA LEU A 45 5.39 -3.87 9.32
C LEU A 45 5.71 -3.37 7.91
N SER A 46 4.80 -2.63 7.28
CA SER A 46 5.05 -2.04 5.96
C SER A 46 6.28 -1.10 5.98
N GLN A 47 6.39 -0.23 6.98
CA GLN A 47 7.57 0.64 7.15
C GLN A 47 8.86 -0.15 7.36
N ALA A 48 8.81 -1.27 8.09
CA ALA A 48 9.97 -2.13 8.29
C ALA A 48 10.38 -2.84 6.98
N ASP A 49 9.41 -3.27 6.19
CA ASP A 49 9.61 -3.89 4.87
C ASP A 49 10.24 -2.91 3.87
N ASP A 50 9.79 -1.65 3.85
CA ASP A 50 10.41 -0.58 3.05
C ASP A 50 11.88 -0.36 3.43
N ALA A 51 12.18 -0.27 4.73
CA ALA A 51 13.54 -0.07 5.21
C ALA A 51 14.45 -1.25 4.83
N LEU A 52 13.94 -2.47 4.91
CA LEU A 52 14.65 -3.66 4.45
C LEU A 52 14.96 -3.59 2.96
N ALA A 53 13.99 -3.21 2.13
CA ALA A 53 14.18 -3.11 0.69
C ALA A 53 15.22 -2.05 0.30
N GLN A 54 15.25 -0.91 1.00
CA GLN A 54 16.29 0.11 0.82
C GLN A 54 17.67 -0.45 1.16
N ALA A 55 17.83 -1.06 2.34
CA ALA A 55 19.09 -1.66 2.76
C ALA A 55 19.55 -2.77 1.80
N PHE A 56 18.62 -3.57 1.28
CA PHE A 56 18.91 -4.61 0.30
C PHE A 56 19.39 -4.02 -1.03
N ALA A 57 18.75 -2.95 -1.52
CA ALA A 57 19.18 -2.25 -2.72
C ALA A 57 20.59 -1.64 -2.57
N GLU A 58 20.88 -1.02 -1.43
CA GLU A 58 22.23 -0.50 -1.11
C GLU A 58 23.28 -1.62 -1.09
N ALA A 59 22.93 -2.79 -0.53
CA ALA A 59 23.84 -3.94 -0.49
C ALA A 59 24.04 -4.59 -1.87
N LEU A 60 23.11 -4.43 -2.81
CA LEU A 60 23.25 -4.94 -4.17
C LEU A 60 24.16 -4.08 -5.05
N VAL A 61 24.23 -2.75 -4.82
CA VAL A 61 25.03 -1.82 -5.65
C VAL A 61 26.51 -2.25 -5.78
N PRO A 62 27.20 -2.72 -4.71
CA PRO A 62 28.58 -3.20 -4.83
C PRO A 62 28.75 -4.57 -5.49
N LEU A 63 27.67 -5.32 -5.71
CA LEU A 63 27.68 -6.71 -6.20
C LEU A 63 27.26 -6.83 -7.68
N SER A 64 26.78 -5.74 -8.29
CA SER A 64 26.38 -5.65 -9.71
C SER A 64 27.48 -5.08 -10.59
#